data_AF-A0A1G2HX43-F1
#
_entry.id   AF-A0A1G2HX43-F1
#
_cell.length_a   1.000
_cell.length_b   1.000
_cell.length_c   1.000
_cell.angle_alpha   90.00
_cell.angle_beta   90.00
_cell.angle_gamma   90.00
#
_symmetry.space_group_name_H-M   'P 1'
#
loop_
_entity.id
_entity.type
_entity.pdbx_description
1 polymer ?
#
loop_
_entity_poly.entity_id
_entity_poly.type
_entity_poly.pdbx_seq_one_letter_code
_entity_poly.pdbx_strand_id
1 'polypeptide(L)'
;MQSQTHPISKKIHSGPKFLRIFFFLTGIIATIAYRITPFLYPFWVKVAWYVGTIGFILYFWHRSHIEEKRAKLVKEYNLVSVVEKSDIAPEEKSAVSYLVKTSLTSKARFNSLFIVIVSLLALIASILIDFSFIYATR
;
A
#
# COMPACT_ATOMS: atom_id res chain seq x y z
N MET A 1 16.10 -23.06 25.77
CA MET A 1 14.69 -23.18 25.34
C MET A 1 14.63 -23.10 23.82
N GLN A 2 14.44 -24.23 23.14
CA GLN A 2 14.21 -24.24 21.70
C GLN A 2 12.88 -23.55 21.42
N SER A 3 12.91 -22.44 20.67
CA SER A 3 11.71 -21.78 20.15
C SER A 3 10.98 -22.78 19.26
N GLN A 4 9.92 -23.39 19.79
CA GLN A 4 8.98 -24.15 18.98
C GLN A 4 8.32 -23.14 18.02
N THR A 5 8.80 -23.08 16.78
CA THR A 5 8.20 -22.24 15.75
C THR A 5 6.82 -22.81 15.44
N HIS A 6 5.78 -22.26 16.06
CA HIS A 6 4.40 -22.57 15.73
C HIS A 6 4.20 -22.42 14.22
N PRO A 7 3.44 -23.31 13.54
CA PRO A 7 3.25 -23.28 12.08
C PRO A 7 2.73 -21.93 11.55
N ILE A 8 2.04 -21.16 12.40
CA ILE A 8 1.55 -19.81 12.14
C ILE A 8 2.69 -18.80 11.95
N SER A 9 3.83 -18.96 12.64
CA SER A 9 4.99 -18.06 12.54
C SER A 9 5.62 -18.04 11.14
N LYS A 10 5.57 -19.16 10.40
CA LYS A 10 5.97 -19.21 8.98
C LYS A 10 5.01 -18.45 8.06
N LYS A 11 3.72 -18.35 8.43
CA LYS A 11 2.67 -17.65 7.65
C LYS A 11 2.61 -16.14 7.95
N ILE A 12 2.97 -15.77 9.19
CA ILE A 12 3.01 -14.38 9.68
C ILE A 12 4.48 -13.92 9.77
N HIS A 13 5.16 -13.90 8.62
CA HIS A 13 6.47 -13.23 8.52
C HIS A 13 6.30 -11.87 7.81
N SER A 14 7.06 -10.88 8.25
CA SER A 14 7.21 -9.63 7.48
C SER A 14 7.87 -9.98 6.15
N GLY A 15 7.33 -9.50 5.03
CA GLY A 15 7.91 -9.73 3.72
C GLY A 15 9.41 -9.38 3.64
N PRO A 16 10.14 -9.92 2.65
CA PRO A 16 11.56 -9.63 2.44
C PRO A 16 11.88 -8.14 2.60
N LYS A 17 12.97 -7.82 3.31
CA LYS A 17 13.41 -6.42 3.52
C LYS A 17 13.52 -5.66 2.19
N PHE A 18 14.05 -6.32 1.17
CA PHE A 18 14.14 -5.81 -0.18
C PHE A 18 12.80 -5.33 -0.75
N LEU A 19 11.75 -6.15 -0.68
CA LEU A 19 10.42 -5.77 -1.20
C LEU A 19 9.83 -4.57 -0.47
N ARG A 20 10.02 -4.48 0.85
CA ARG A 20 9.56 -3.32 1.64
C ARG A 20 10.24 -2.03 1.20
N ILE A 21 11.56 -2.09 0.97
CA ILE A 21 12.35 -0.94 0.50
C ILE A 21 11.94 -0.57 -0.92
N PHE A 22 11.75 -1.56 -1.80
CA PHE A 22 11.29 -1.34 -3.17
C PHE A 22 9.98 -0.54 -3.20
N PHE A 23 8.92 -1.03 -2.54
CA PHE A 23 7.64 -0.32 -2.54
C PHE A 23 7.72 1.05 -1.86
N PHE A 24 8.53 1.20 -0.81
CA PHE A 24 8.78 2.49 -0.19
C PHE A 24 9.40 3.49 -1.18
N LEU A 25 10.44 3.07 -1.91
CA LEU A 25 11.10 3.89 -2.92
C LEU A 25 10.18 4.20 -4.10
N THR A 26 9.35 3.26 -4.56
CA THR A 26 8.39 3.56 -5.64
C THR A 26 7.41 4.66 -5.25
N GLY A 27 6.97 4.69 -3.98
CA GLY A 27 6.11 5.76 -3.46
C GLY A 27 6.78 7.13 -3.42
N ILE A 28 8.06 7.17 -3.01
CA ILE A 28 8.87 8.39 -3.02
C ILE A 28 9.06 8.90 -4.44
N ILE A 29 9.55 8.04 -5.34
CA ILE A 29 9.80 8.39 -6.75
C ILE A 29 8.52 8.91 -7.40
N ALA A 30 7.39 8.24 -7.18
CA ALA A 30 6.12 8.67 -7.74
C ALA A 30 5.67 10.05 -7.23
N THR A 31 5.84 10.30 -5.93
CA THR A 31 5.52 11.59 -5.33
C THR A 31 6.40 12.69 -5.91
N ILE A 32 7.71 12.45 -6.02
CA ILE A 32 8.64 13.41 -6.64
C ILE A 32 8.23 13.67 -8.08
N ALA A 33 8.00 12.62 -8.88
CA ALA A 33 7.63 12.72 -10.28
C ALA A 33 6.41 13.62 -10.48
N TYR A 34 5.33 13.44 -9.71
CA TYR A 34 4.17 14.32 -9.79
C TYR A 34 4.46 15.75 -9.33
N ARG A 35 5.25 15.94 -8.27
CA ARG A 35 5.52 17.26 -7.68
C ARG A 35 6.42 18.13 -8.53
N ILE A 36 7.29 17.53 -9.36
CA ILE A 36 8.18 18.29 -10.24
C ILE A 36 7.52 18.68 -11.56
N THR A 37 6.35 18.12 -11.91
CA THR A 37 5.68 18.37 -13.20
C THR A 37 5.54 19.86 -13.59
N PRO A 38 5.28 20.82 -12.69
CA PRO A 38 5.18 22.25 -13.07
C PRO A 38 6.50 22.87 -13.55
N PHE A 39 7.64 22.22 -13.27
CA PHE A 39 8.99 22.70 -13.60
C PHE A 39 9.60 21.99 -14.82
N LEU A 40 8.83 21.13 -15.50
CA LEU A 40 9.32 20.28 -16.57
C LEU A 40 8.85 20.76 -17.95
N TYR A 41 9.70 20.55 -18.96
CA TYR A 41 9.31 20.71 -20.36
C TYR A 41 8.30 19.63 -20.78
N PRO A 42 7.48 19.87 -21.84
CA PRO A 42 6.35 19.00 -22.18
C PRO A 42 6.66 17.50 -22.30
N PHE A 43 7.80 17.14 -22.88
CA PHE A 43 8.24 15.75 -22.95
C PHE A 43 8.45 15.14 -21.56
N TRP A 44 9.16 15.86 -20.68
CA TRP A 44 9.44 15.42 -19.32
C TRP A 44 8.20 15.40 -18.43
N VAL A 45 7.20 16.24 -18.69
CA VAL A 45 5.88 16.15 -18.03
C VAL A 45 5.24 14.79 -18.32
N LYS A 46 5.24 14.32 -19.57
CA LYS A 46 4.72 12.99 -19.90
C LYS A 46 5.50 11.89 -19.19
N VAL A 47 6.83 11.93 -19.25
CA VAL A 47 7.69 10.94 -18.58
C VAL A 47 7.41 10.91 -17.07
N ALA A 48 7.39 12.07 -16.41
CA ALA A 48 7.12 12.19 -14.99
C ALA A 48 5.70 11.72 -14.63
N TRP A 49 4.72 11.99 -15.48
CA TRP A 49 3.36 11.50 -15.29
C TRP A 49 3.29 9.97 -15.33
N TYR A 50 3.92 9.32 -16.33
CA TYR A 50 3.93 7.85 -16.42
C TYR A 50 4.66 7.20 -15.23
N VAL A 51 5.83 7.73 -14.86
CA VAL A 51 6.59 7.27 -13.69
C VAL A 51 5.79 7.45 -12.40
N GLY A 52 5.14 8.61 -12.23
CA GLY A 52 4.25 8.92 -11.12
C GLY A 52 3.09 7.94 -11.02
N THR A 53 2.36 7.74 -12.11
CA THR A 53 1.17 6.87 -12.16
C THR A 53 1.52 5.42 -11.85
N ILE A 54 2.56 4.88 -12.49
CA ILE A 54 3.01 3.50 -12.26
C ILE A 54 3.49 3.31 -10.82
N GLY A 55 4.30 4.24 -10.29
CA GLY A 55 4.80 4.14 -8.93
C GLY A 55 3.69 4.27 -7.87
N PHE A 56 2.66 5.10 -8.10
CA PHE A 56 1.46 5.14 -7.25
C PHE A 56 0.68 3.83 -7.28
N ILE A 57 0.45 3.23 -8.47
CA ILE A 57 -0.20 1.92 -8.58
C ILE A 57 0.55 0.90 -7.73
N LEU A 58 1.87 0.77 -7.91
CA LEU A 58 2.70 -0.19 -7.18
C LEU A 58 2.67 0.05 -5.66
N TYR A 59 2.89 1.29 -5.23
CA TYR A 59 2.92 1.64 -3.81
C TYR A 59 1.58 1.43 -3.12
N PHE A 60 0.49 1.96 -3.69
CA PHE A 60 -0.83 1.89 -3.06
C PHE A 60 -1.45 0.49 -3.17
N TRP A 61 -1.11 -0.30 -4.20
CA TRP A 61 -1.47 -1.71 -4.26
C TRP A 61 -0.85 -2.48 -3.11
N HIS A 62 0.46 -2.36 -2.93
CA HIS A 62 1.17 -3.01 -1.82
C HIS A 62 0.63 -2.54 -0.47
N ARG A 63 0.40 -1.22 -0.30
CA ARG A 63 -0.17 -0.66 0.92
C ARG A 63 -1.55 -1.24 1.22
N SER A 64 -2.44 -1.30 0.24
CA SER A 64 -3.78 -1.87 0.40
C SER A 64 -3.71 -3.35 0.81
N HIS A 65 -2.84 -4.13 0.16
CA HIS A 65 -2.64 -5.54 0.48
C HIS A 65 -2.14 -5.77 1.92
N ILE A 66 -1.20 -4.94 2.39
CA ILE A 66 -0.68 -5.05 3.78
C ILE A 66 -1.77 -4.72 4.80
N GLU A 67 -2.53 -3.64 4.59
CA GLU A 67 -3.62 -3.28 5.52
C GLU A 67 -4.74 -4.34 5.53
N GLU A 68 -5.08 -4.92 4.38
CA GLU A 68 -6.05 -6.02 4.30
C GLU A 68 -5.54 -7.27 5.02
N LYS A 69 -4.26 -7.61 4.86
CA LYS A 69 -3.64 -8.75 5.57
C LYS A 69 -3.70 -8.55 7.08
N ARG A 70 -3.43 -7.33 7.59
CA ARG A 70 -3.54 -7.01 9.02
C ARG A 70 -4.96 -7.16 9.53
N ALA A 71 -5.93 -6.54 8.86
CA ALA A 71 -7.34 -6.64 9.22
C ALA A 71 -7.82 -8.10 9.24
N LYS A 72 -7.43 -8.89 8.24
CA LYS A 72 -7.75 -10.32 8.15
C LYS A 72 -7.15 -11.11 9.30
N LEU A 73 -5.88 -10.90 9.65
CA LEU A 73 -5.25 -11.58 10.79
C LEU A 73 -5.95 -11.22 12.12
N VAL A 74 -6.29 -9.95 12.33
CA VAL A 74 -7.05 -9.55 13.53
C VAL A 74 -8.39 -10.27 13.62
N LYS A 75 -9.11 -10.40 12.50
CA LYS A 75 -10.40 -11.09 12.45
C LYS A 75 -10.28 -12.62 12.58
N GLU A 76 -9.34 -13.24 11.85
CA GLU A 76 -9.10 -14.69 11.81
C GLU A 76 -8.73 -15.25 13.18
N TYR A 77 -7.90 -14.52 13.95
CA TYR A 77 -7.44 -14.94 15.28
C TYR A 77 -8.19 -14.26 16.43
N ASN A 78 -9.27 -13.52 16.12
CA ASN A 78 -10.07 -12.76 17.09
C ASN A 78 -9.19 -11.97 18.09
N LEU A 79 -8.18 -11.26 17.57
CA LEU A 79 -7.12 -10.66 18.39
C LEU A 79 -7.66 -9.60 19.36
N VAL A 80 -8.82 -9.00 19.08
CA VAL A 80 -9.51 -8.11 20.01
C VAL A 80 -9.81 -8.84 21.33
N SER A 81 -10.42 -10.02 21.25
CA SER A 81 -10.75 -10.83 22.43
C SER A 81 -9.51 -11.38 23.15
N VAL A 82 -8.44 -11.68 22.40
CA VAL A 82 -7.16 -12.14 22.97
C VAL A 82 -6.55 -11.05 23.85
N VAL A 83 -6.55 -9.80 23.37
CA VAL A 83 -6.04 -8.66 24.15
C VAL A 83 -6.94 -8.37 25.35
N GLU A 84 -8.25 -8.45 25.22
CA GLU A 84 -9.19 -8.22 26.34
C GLU A 84 -8.96 -9.20 27.49
N LYS A 85 -8.79 -10.50 27.17
CA LYS A 85 -8.57 -11.59 28.14
C LYS A 85 -7.13 -11.69 28.64
N SER A 86 -6.19 -10.96 28.06
CA SER A 86 -4.77 -11.04 28.44
C SER A 86 -4.52 -10.49 29.85
N ASP A 87 -3.59 -11.10 30.56
CA ASP A 87 -3.14 -10.64 31.89
C ASP A 87 -1.89 -9.77 31.72
N ILE A 88 -2.10 -8.54 31.23
CA ILE A 88 -1.05 -7.52 31.03
C ILE A 88 -1.47 -6.22 31.72
N ALA A 89 -0.50 -5.33 31.95
CA ALA A 89 -0.76 -4.07 32.64
C ALA A 89 -1.85 -3.24 31.93
N PRO A 90 -2.71 -2.51 32.65
CA PRO A 90 -3.83 -1.77 32.05
C PRO A 90 -3.41 -0.80 30.93
N GLU A 91 -2.26 -0.12 31.10
CA GLU A 91 -1.71 0.80 30.12
C GLU A 91 -1.31 0.09 28.82
N GLU A 92 -0.57 -1.01 28.94
CA GLU A 92 -0.17 -1.85 27.81
C GLU A 92 -1.39 -2.45 27.09
N LYS A 93 -2.39 -2.91 27.85
CA LYS A 93 -3.64 -3.43 27.31
C LYS A 93 -4.37 -2.38 26.47
N SER A 94 -4.43 -1.14 26.94
CA SER A 94 -5.04 -0.04 26.20
C SER A 94 -4.30 0.23 24.88
N ALA A 95 -2.97 0.30 24.92
CA ALA A 95 -2.15 0.54 23.73
C ALA A 95 -2.29 -0.57 22.68
N VAL A 96 -2.21 -1.84 23.10
CA VAL A 96 -2.36 -2.97 22.17
C VAL A 96 -3.79 -3.06 21.64
N SER A 97 -4.80 -2.84 22.49
CA SER A 97 -6.20 -2.81 22.08
C SER A 97 -6.45 -1.75 21.01
N TYR A 98 -5.87 -0.56 21.17
CA TYR A 98 -5.92 0.49 20.17
C TYR A 98 -5.32 0.05 18.83
N LEU A 99 -4.12 -0.53 18.81
CA LEU A 99 -3.46 -0.99 17.58
C LEU A 99 -4.25 -2.09 16.86
N VAL A 100 -4.82 -3.04 17.62
CA VAL A 100 -5.63 -4.13 17.08
C VAL A 100 -6.95 -3.62 16.52
N LYS A 101 -7.65 -2.74 17.24
CA LYS A 101 -8.93 -2.16 16.80
C LYS A 101 -8.75 -1.27 15.57
N THR A 102 -7.72 -0.41 15.56
CA THR A 102 -7.44 0.48 14.42
C THR A 102 -7.04 -0.29 13.15
N SER A 103 -6.41 -1.46 13.30
CA SER A 103 -6.14 -2.36 12.16
C SER A 103 -7.42 -2.88 11.48
N LEU A 104 -8.57 -2.93 12.17
CA LEU A 104 -9.86 -3.30 11.57
C LEU A 104 -10.63 -2.09 11.01
N THR A 105 -10.60 -0.96 11.73
CA THR A 105 -11.45 0.20 11.43
C THR A 105 -10.84 1.18 10.43
N SER A 106 -9.53 1.11 10.20
CA SER A 106 -8.82 2.02 9.30
C SER A 106 -9.38 2.00 7.87
N LYS A 107 -9.76 3.18 7.38
CA LYS A 107 -10.19 3.38 5.99
C LYS A 107 -9.01 3.46 5.01
N ALA A 108 -7.77 3.38 5.48
CA ALA A 108 -6.57 3.50 4.66
C ALA A 108 -6.50 2.45 3.54
N ARG A 109 -7.00 1.22 3.78
CA ARG A 109 -7.07 0.18 2.74
C ARG A 109 -7.96 0.56 1.56
N PHE A 110 -9.11 1.17 1.84
CA PHE A 110 -10.07 1.60 0.83
C PHE A 110 -9.57 2.83 0.08
N ASN A 111 -8.95 3.78 0.78
CA ASN A 111 -8.30 4.91 0.13
C ASN A 111 -7.19 4.45 -0.82
N SER A 112 -6.34 3.51 -0.35
CA SER A 112 -5.27 2.95 -1.19
C SER A 112 -5.83 2.21 -2.40
N LEU A 113 -6.89 1.41 -2.22
CA LEU A 113 -7.54 0.71 -3.32
C LEU A 113 -8.17 1.66 -4.33
N PHE A 114 -8.85 2.71 -3.85
CA PHE A 114 -9.44 3.74 -4.71
C PHE A 114 -8.37 4.42 -5.58
N ILE A 115 -7.25 4.83 -4.98
CA ILE A 115 -6.13 5.43 -5.72
C ILE A 115 -5.63 4.48 -6.80
N VAL A 116 -5.43 3.19 -6.50
CA VAL A 116 -4.98 2.21 -7.51
C VAL A 116 -5.96 2.11 -8.67
N ILE A 117 -7.27 1.99 -8.39
CA ILE A 117 -8.29 1.86 -9.44
C ILE A 117 -8.27 3.10 -10.33
N VAL A 118 -8.31 4.29 -9.75
CA VAL A 118 -8.30 5.55 -10.51
C VAL A 118 -7.00 5.72 -11.29
N SER A 119 -5.85 5.36 -10.71
CA SER A 119 -4.55 5.42 -11.41
C SER A 119 -4.47 4.43 -12.57
N LEU A 120 -5.03 3.22 -12.44
CA LEU A 120 -5.10 2.25 -13.54
C LEU A 120 -5.98 2.76 -14.68
N LEU A 121 -7.16 3.29 -14.35
CA LEU A 121 -8.07 3.87 -15.34
C LEU A 121 -7.41 5.05 -16.07
N ALA A 122 -6.74 5.94 -15.33
CA ALA A 122 -6.01 7.06 -15.90
C ALA A 122 -4.86 6.60 -16.82
N LEU A 123 -4.10 5.58 -16.40
CA LEU A 123 -3.01 5.01 -17.20
C LEU A 123 -3.52 4.45 -18.53
N ILE A 124 -4.59 3.64 -18.48
CA ILE A 124 -5.21 3.06 -19.68
C ILE A 124 -5.72 4.17 -20.60
N ALA A 125 -6.45 5.15 -20.06
CA ALA A 125 -6.97 6.26 -20.84
C ALA A 125 -5.85 7.06 -21.52
N SER A 126 -4.76 7.38 -20.80
CA SER A 126 -3.62 8.10 -21.35
C SER A 126 -2.95 7.34 -22.49
N ILE A 127 -2.75 6.03 -22.33
CA ILE A 127 -2.17 5.18 -23.37
C ILE A 127 -3.06 5.20 -24.62
N LEU A 128 -4.38 5.04 -24.48
CA LEU A 128 -5.32 5.08 -25.60
C LEU A 128 -5.32 6.43 -26.33
N ILE A 129 -5.24 7.54 -25.59
CA ILE A 129 -5.17 8.89 -26.16
C ILE A 129 -3.85 9.08 -26.92
N ASP A 130 -2.72 8.71 -26.32
CA ASP A 130 -1.41 8.85 -26.95
C ASP A 130 -1.32 8.02 -28.24
N PHE A 131 -1.83 6.79 -28.25
CA PHE A 131 -1.92 5.98 -29.47
C PHE A 131 -2.83 6.62 -30.53
N SER A 132 -4.03 7.06 -30.15
CA SER A 132 -4.98 7.69 -31.08
C SER A 132 -4.39 8.94 -31.74
N PHE A 133 -3.66 9.75 -30.97
CA PHE A 133 -2.99 10.95 -31.48
C PHE A 133 -1.87 10.62 -32.49
N ILE A 134 -1.09 9.56 -32.24
CA ILE A 134 -0.03 9.09 -33.15
C ILE A 134 -0.64 8.63 -34.50
N TYR A 135 -1.77 7.93 -34.49
CA TYR A 135 -2.45 7.50 -35.72
C TYR A 135 -3.11 8.65 -36.49
N ALA A 136 -3.57 9.70 -35.81
CA ALA A 136 -4.20 10.86 -36.45
C ALA A 136 -3.21 11.87 -37.05
N THR A 137 -1.92 11.77 -36.72
CA THR A 137 -0.85 12.68 -37.21
C THR A 137 0.07 12.03 -38.25
N ARG A 138 -0.24 10.82 -38.72
CA ARG A 138 0.31 10.20 -39.93
C ARG A 138 -0.67 10.35 -41.08
#